data_AF-A0AAU3ZY44-F1
#
_entry.id   AF-A0AAU3ZY44-F1
#
_cell.length_a   1.000
_cell.length_b   1.000
_cell.length_c   1.000
_cell.angle_alpha   90.00
_cell.angle_beta   90.00
_cell.angle_gamma   90.00
#
_symmetry.space_group_name_H-M   'P 1'
#
loop_
_entity.id
_entity.type
_entity.pdbx_description
1 polymer ?
#
loop_
_entity_poly.entity_id
_entity_poly.type
_entity_poly.pdbx_seq_one_letter_code
_entity_poly.pdbx_strand_id
1 'polypeptide(L)'
;MAYQPTSVQIAAATRARTAAHVARDRFAAPATISALQFIAAHLDAAATACDAYDGTTNAPFMEMGRALADARELIALHPDSRLPDTVIDYITAPLAAAPLPVLPRLLPPHERDAAEESALRAELDRLHADTATAEADTDRWFRVVLAVLAKWKRLEGAVNVDSRRPFNRARVAELHLKCIACGGSSIRFTVREWAVCACGKGQTWADATTCDCLGYECPAIQADTAN
;
A
#
# COMPACT_ATOMS: atom_id res chain seq x y z
N MET A 1 -38.50 1.00 -15.37
CA MET A 1 -38.07 0.66 -13.99
C MET A 1 -36.74 1.33 -13.78
N ALA A 2 -36.59 2.22 -12.80
CA ALA A 2 -35.29 2.81 -12.49
C ALA A 2 -34.40 1.74 -11.85
N TYR A 3 -33.18 1.57 -12.34
CA TYR A 3 -32.19 0.72 -11.70
C TYR A 3 -31.87 1.28 -10.30
N GLN A 4 -31.84 0.42 -9.29
CA GLN A 4 -31.36 0.78 -7.96
C GLN A 4 -29.92 0.26 -7.81
N PRO A 5 -28.97 1.12 -7.41
CA PRO A 5 -27.61 0.69 -7.13
C PRO A 5 -27.61 -0.44 -6.10
N THR A 6 -26.81 -1.47 -6.36
CA THR A 6 -26.57 -2.55 -5.41
C THR A 6 -25.80 -2.04 -4.19
N SER A 7 -25.93 -2.72 -3.04
CA SER A 7 -25.20 -2.35 -1.82
C SER A 7 -23.68 -2.28 -2.01
N VAL A 8 -23.12 -3.13 -2.88
CA VAL A 8 -21.69 -3.15 -3.20
C VAL A 8 -21.23 -1.95 -4.04
N GLN A 9 -22.08 -1.46 -4.94
CA GLN A 9 -21.81 -0.23 -5.73
C GLN A 9 -21.87 1.00 -4.83
N ILE A 10 -22.87 1.07 -3.94
CA ILE A 10 -22.99 2.15 -2.96
C ILE A 10 -21.74 2.19 -2.07
N ALA A 11 -21.27 1.03 -1.61
CA ALA A 11 -20.06 0.94 -0.80
C ALA A 11 -18.81 1.40 -1.59
N ALA A 12 -18.63 0.95 -2.83
CA ALA A 12 -17.50 1.35 -3.67
C ALA A 12 -17.52 2.86 -3.98
N ALA A 13 -18.66 3.41 -4.39
CA ALA A 13 -18.84 4.83 -4.64
C ALA A 13 -18.59 5.68 -3.39
N THR A 14 -19.09 5.23 -2.24
CA THR A 14 -18.87 5.91 -0.95
C THR A 14 -17.38 5.92 -0.61
N ARG A 15 -16.68 4.78 -0.70
CA ARG A 15 -15.23 4.70 -0.46
C ARG A 15 -14.46 5.65 -1.39
N ALA A 16 -14.79 5.68 -2.68
CA ALA A 16 -14.15 6.58 -3.64
C ALA A 16 -14.37 8.07 -3.28
N ARG A 17 -15.61 8.49 -2.96
CA ARG A 17 -15.92 9.86 -2.51
C ARG A 17 -15.20 10.21 -1.22
N THR A 18 -15.16 9.30 -0.25
CA THR A 18 -14.47 9.53 1.02
C THR A 18 -12.96 9.72 0.80
N ALA A 19 -12.33 8.91 -0.05
CA ALA A 19 -10.92 9.08 -0.41
C ALA A 19 -10.68 10.41 -1.15
N ALA A 20 -11.57 10.80 -2.07
CA ALA A 20 -11.50 12.09 -2.74
C ALA A 20 -11.57 13.26 -1.75
N HIS A 21 -12.51 13.23 -0.81
CA HIS A 21 -12.61 14.23 0.27
C HIS A 21 -11.32 14.32 1.09
N VAL A 22 -10.80 13.18 1.53
CA VAL A 22 -9.54 13.14 2.32
C VAL A 22 -8.36 13.67 1.51
N ALA A 23 -8.29 13.39 0.21
CA ALA A 23 -7.25 13.93 -0.66
C ALA A 23 -7.36 15.46 -0.80
N ARG A 24 -8.57 16.00 -1.02
CA ARG A 24 -8.82 17.45 -1.15
C ARG A 24 -8.49 18.23 0.12
N ASP A 25 -8.88 17.69 1.27
CA ASP A 25 -8.74 18.37 2.56
C ASP A 25 -7.31 18.34 3.11
N ARG A 26 -6.39 17.63 2.45
CA ARG A 26 -5.03 17.42 2.93
C ARG A 26 -4.17 18.65 2.69
N PHE A 27 -3.60 19.19 3.76
CA PHE A 27 -2.61 20.26 3.69
C PHE A 27 -1.23 19.71 3.26
N ALA A 28 -0.65 20.29 2.21
CA ALA A 28 0.65 19.88 1.68
C ALA A 28 1.38 21.06 0.99
N ALA A 29 2.58 20.84 0.47
CA ALA A 29 3.27 21.84 -0.35
C ALA A 29 2.50 22.07 -1.68
N PRO A 30 2.62 23.24 -2.34
CA PRO A 30 1.81 23.59 -3.51
C PRO A 30 1.82 22.55 -4.63
N ALA A 31 2.98 21.98 -4.96
CA ALA A 31 3.09 20.93 -5.98
C ALA A 31 2.32 19.65 -5.59
N THR A 32 2.39 19.26 -4.31
CA THR A 32 1.66 18.11 -3.77
C THR A 32 0.15 18.38 -3.70
N ILE A 33 -0.26 19.62 -3.37
CA ILE A 33 -1.67 20.01 -3.38
C ILE A 33 -2.27 19.80 -4.78
N SER A 34 -1.59 20.26 -5.83
CA SER A 34 -2.08 20.05 -7.21
C SER A 34 -2.27 18.57 -7.53
N ALA A 35 -1.30 17.72 -7.19
CA ALA A 35 -1.40 16.28 -7.38
C ALA A 35 -2.59 15.68 -6.59
N LEU A 36 -2.78 16.08 -5.33
CA LEU A 36 -3.89 15.64 -4.50
C LEU A 36 -5.26 16.05 -5.09
N GLN A 37 -5.37 17.24 -5.68
CA GLN A 37 -6.60 17.67 -6.36
C GLN A 37 -6.88 16.84 -7.62
N PHE A 38 -5.86 16.51 -8.42
CA PHE A 38 -6.03 15.61 -9.58
C PHE A 38 -6.43 14.20 -9.14
N ILE A 39 -5.76 13.63 -8.13
CA ILE A 39 -6.12 12.33 -7.55
C ILE A 39 -7.58 12.36 -7.08
N ALA A 40 -7.98 13.41 -6.36
CA ALA A 40 -9.36 13.55 -5.89
C ALA A 40 -10.37 13.62 -7.04
N ALA A 41 -10.06 14.36 -8.11
CA ALA A 41 -10.93 14.46 -9.28
C ALA A 41 -11.15 13.09 -9.95
N HIS A 42 -10.10 12.27 -10.07
CA HIS A 42 -10.22 10.91 -10.59
C HIS A 42 -11.03 9.99 -9.65
N LEU A 43 -10.86 10.13 -8.33
CA LEU A 43 -11.65 9.37 -7.36
C LEU A 43 -13.14 9.77 -7.37
N ASP A 44 -13.45 11.07 -7.49
CA ASP A 44 -14.82 11.57 -7.64
C ASP A 44 -15.44 11.11 -8.98
N ALA A 45 -14.65 11.06 -10.06
CA ALA A 45 -15.08 10.49 -11.35
C ALA A 45 -15.38 8.99 -11.23
N ALA A 46 -14.54 8.22 -10.54
CA ALA A 46 -14.78 6.81 -10.28
C ALA A 46 -16.08 6.59 -9.47
N ALA A 47 -16.34 7.41 -8.46
CA ALA A 47 -17.58 7.35 -7.70
C ALA A 47 -18.80 7.66 -8.58
N THR A 48 -18.71 8.68 -9.43
CA THR A 48 -19.78 9.04 -10.37
C THR A 48 -20.08 7.89 -11.33
N ALA A 49 -19.04 7.22 -11.83
CA ALA A 49 -19.18 6.06 -12.70
C ALA A 49 -19.81 4.84 -11.98
N CYS A 50 -19.49 4.62 -10.69
CA CYS A 50 -20.17 3.62 -9.87
C CYS A 50 -21.67 3.93 -9.72
N ASP A 51 -22.01 5.18 -9.43
CA ASP A 51 -23.40 5.63 -9.22
C ASP A 51 -24.21 5.58 -10.54
N ALA A 52 -23.55 5.74 -11.69
CA ALA A 52 -24.15 5.70 -13.02
C ALA A 52 -24.33 4.28 -13.59
N TYR A 53 -23.70 3.25 -13.00
CA TYR A 53 -23.82 1.88 -13.50
C TYR A 53 -25.24 1.34 -13.27
N ASP A 54 -25.90 0.93 -14.35
CA ASP A 54 -27.30 0.49 -14.37
C ASP A 54 -27.48 -1.02 -14.56
N GLY A 55 -26.40 -1.79 -14.54
CA GLY A 55 -26.41 -3.23 -14.78
C GLY A 55 -26.66 -3.64 -16.23
N THR A 56 -26.87 -2.71 -17.16
CA THR A 56 -27.20 -3.02 -18.56
C THR A 56 -26.03 -2.81 -19.51
N THR A 57 -25.14 -1.87 -19.20
CA THR A 57 -23.93 -1.61 -20.00
C THR A 57 -22.67 -1.61 -19.13
N ASN A 58 -21.55 -2.02 -19.73
CA ASN A 58 -20.26 -2.03 -19.04
C ASN A 58 -19.51 -0.69 -19.16
N ALA A 59 -20.05 0.30 -19.87
CA ALA A 59 -19.37 1.57 -20.08
C ALA A 59 -19.01 2.28 -18.76
N PRO A 60 -19.92 2.40 -17.76
CA PRO A 60 -19.57 3.01 -16.48
C PRO A 60 -18.50 2.22 -15.71
N PHE A 61 -18.51 0.88 -15.79
CA PHE A 61 -17.47 0.07 -15.15
C PHE A 61 -16.09 0.28 -15.80
N MET A 62 -16.04 0.43 -17.12
CA MET A 62 -14.81 0.75 -17.85
C MET A 62 -14.30 2.16 -17.56
N GLU A 63 -15.20 3.12 -17.33
CA GLU A 63 -14.85 4.49 -16.93
C GLU A 63 -14.32 4.52 -15.49
N MET A 64 -14.98 3.83 -14.56
CA MET A 64 -14.53 3.64 -13.18
C MET A 64 -13.12 3.05 -13.17
N GLY A 65 -12.89 1.96 -13.90
CA GLY A 65 -11.58 1.31 -13.97
C GLY A 65 -10.47 2.22 -14.48
N ARG A 66 -10.75 3.03 -15.51
CA ARG A 66 -9.79 4.02 -16.03
C ARG A 66 -9.49 5.10 -15.00
N ALA A 67 -10.51 5.70 -14.41
CA ALA A 67 -10.33 6.76 -13.41
C ALA A 67 -9.51 6.27 -12.20
N LEU A 68 -9.77 5.04 -11.74
CA LEU A 68 -8.99 4.44 -10.65
C LEU A 68 -7.54 4.11 -11.05
N ALA A 69 -7.31 3.69 -12.30
CA ALA A 69 -5.97 3.46 -12.83
C ALA A 69 -5.16 4.77 -12.91
N ASP A 70 -5.76 5.85 -13.42
CA ASP A 70 -5.14 7.17 -13.50
C ASP A 70 -4.82 7.71 -12.09
N ALA A 71 -5.75 7.54 -11.13
CA ALA A 71 -5.51 7.89 -9.74
C ALA A 71 -4.33 7.11 -9.13
N ARG A 72 -4.24 5.79 -9.40
CA ARG A 72 -3.13 4.95 -8.93
C ARG A 72 -1.80 5.40 -9.51
N GLU A 73 -1.76 5.72 -10.80
CA GLU A 73 -0.55 6.23 -11.46
C GLU A 73 -0.09 7.54 -10.83
N LEU A 74 -1.00 8.50 -10.61
CA LEU A 74 -0.68 9.76 -9.94
C LEU A 74 -0.18 9.55 -8.51
N ILE A 75 -0.77 8.61 -7.75
CA ILE A 75 -0.30 8.25 -6.40
C ILE A 75 1.16 7.76 -6.45
N ALA A 76 1.48 6.89 -7.42
CA ALA A 76 2.84 6.36 -7.59
C ALA A 76 3.86 7.45 -7.99
N LEU A 77 3.46 8.36 -8.89
CA LEU A 77 4.31 9.48 -9.33
C LEU A 77 4.53 10.54 -8.26
N HIS A 78 3.63 10.64 -7.27
CA HIS A 78 3.68 11.63 -6.21
C HIS A 78 3.73 10.97 -4.82
N PRO A 79 4.87 10.39 -4.40
CA PRO A 79 5.00 9.73 -3.10
C PRO A 79 4.73 10.69 -1.92
N ASP A 80 4.97 11.99 -2.10
CA ASP A 80 4.67 13.04 -1.13
C ASP A 80 3.17 13.22 -0.85
N SER A 81 2.29 12.69 -1.72
CA SER A 81 0.84 12.64 -1.47
C SER A 81 0.50 11.82 -0.22
N ARG A 82 1.37 10.87 0.16
CA ARG A 82 1.20 9.93 1.28
C ARG A 82 -0.15 9.22 1.26
N LEU A 83 -0.70 9.00 0.07
CA LEU A 83 -1.77 8.05 -0.17
C LEU A 83 -1.10 6.74 -0.58
N PRO A 84 -1.42 5.60 0.04
CA PRO A 84 -1.02 4.31 -0.53
C PRO A 84 -1.87 4.01 -1.78
N ASP A 85 -1.27 3.32 -2.73
CA ASP A 85 -1.94 2.75 -3.90
C ASP A 85 -3.03 1.73 -3.52
N THR A 86 -2.86 1.05 -2.38
CA THR A 86 -3.85 0.10 -1.83
C THR A 86 -5.21 0.73 -1.53
N VAL A 87 -5.32 2.07 -1.46
CA VAL A 87 -6.61 2.78 -1.38
C VAL A 87 -7.56 2.35 -2.51
N ILE A 88 -7.02 2.10 -3.70
CA ILE A 88 -7.79 1.66 -4.87
C ILE A 88 -8.33 0.22 -4.68
N ASP A 89 -7.57 -0.63 -3.99
CA ASP A 89 -8.00 -2.00 -3.68
C ASP A 89 -9.13 -1.98 -2.65
N TYR A 90 -9.10 -1.07 -1.66
CA TYR A 90 -10.24 -0.86 -0.78
C TYR A 90 -11.50 -0.41 -1.53
N ILE A 91 -11.36 0.47 -2.52
CA ILE A 91 -12.50 0.96 -3.31
C ILE A 91 -13.12 -0.16 -4.13
N THR A 92 -12.29 -1.02 -4.74
CA THR A 92 -12.75 -2.07 -5.66
C THR A 92 -13.12 -3.39 -4.96
N ALA A 93 -12.64 -3.64 -3.74
CA ALA A 93 -12.90 -4.88 -3.00
C ALA A 93 -14.38 -5.32 -2.95
N PRO A 94 -15.38 -4.43 -2.71
CA PRO A 94 -16.78 -4.83 -2.72
C PRO A 94 -17.27 -5.35 -4.07
N LEU A 95 -16.72 -4.81 -5.18
CA LEU A 95 -17.12 -5.15 -6.54
C LEU A 95 -16.52 -6.48 -7.01
N ALA A 96 -15.29 -6.77 -6.58
CA ALA A 96 -14.56 -7.98 -6.96
C ALA A 96 -14.78 -9.15 -5.99
N ALA A 97 -15.50 -8.94 -4.88
CA ALA A 97 -15.52 -9.85 -3.72
C ALA A 97 -14.10 -10.24 -3.28
N ALA A 98 -13.15 -9.31 -3.41
CA ALA A 98 -11.75 -9.52 -3.11
C ALA A 98 -11.48 -9.31 -1.62
N PRO A 99 -10.50 -10.02 -1.04
CA PRO A 99 -10.06 -9.73 0.32
C PRO A 99 -9.53 -8.30 0.43
N LEU A 100 -9.72 -7.67 1.59
CA LEU A 100 -9.13 -6.37 1.86
C LEU A 100 -7.59 -6.46 1.88
N PRO A 101 -6.88 -5.42 1.43
CA PRO A 101 -5.43 -5.47 1.28
C PRO A 101 -4.73 -5.45 2.65
N VAL A 102 -3.74 -6.33 2.81
CA VAL A 102 -2.89 -6.42 4.00
C VAL A 102 -1.70 -5.47 3.83
N LEU A 103 -1.26 -4.84 4.92
CA LEU A 103 -0.05 -4.01 4.89
C LEU A 103 1.21 -4.89 4.78
N PRO A 104 2.15 -4.55 3.87
CA PRO A 104 3.41 -5.28 3.74
C PRO A 104 4.24 -5.16 5.01
N ARG A 105 5.20 -6.05 5.24
CA ARG A 105 6.11 -5.93 6.39
C ARG A 105 7.22 -4.92 6.11
N LEU A 106 7.40 -3.94 7.01
CA LEU A 106 8.48 -2.95 6.88
C LEU A 106 9.79 -3.45 7.48
N LEU A 107 9.73 -4.27 8.53
CA LEU A 107 10.89 -4.84 9.22
C LEU A 107 11.91 -3.75 9.65
N PRO A 108 11.49 -2.77 10.46
CA PRO A 108 12.31 -1.63 10.82
C PRO A 108 13.48 -2.03 11.73
N PRO A 109 14.62 -1.34 11.61
CA PRO A 109 15.79 -1.62 12.43
C PRO A 109 15.61 -1.24 13.91
N HIS A 110 14.71 -0.31 14.22
CA HIS A 110 14.47 0.22 15.57
C HIS A 110 13.22 -0.37 16.22
N GLU A 111 13.32 -0.75 17.50
CA GLU A 111 12.23 -1.39 18.25
C GLU A 111 10.97 -0.51 18.36
N ARG A 112 11.14 0.81 18.52
CA ARG A 112 10.02 1.75 18.56
C ARG A 112 9.17 1.67 17.29
N ASP A 113 9.84 1.69 16.14
CA ASP A 113 9.17 1.67 14.84
C ASP A 113 8.61 0.27 14.54
N ALA A 114 9.22 -0.80 15.06
CA ALA A 114 8.68 -2.16 14.99
C ALA A 114 7.39 -2.32 15.82
N ALA A 115 7.34 -1.68 16.99
CA ALA A 115 6.14 -1.64 17.81
C ALA A 115 5.03 -0.83 17.13
N GLU A 116 5.36 0.30 16.49
CA GLU A 116 4.41 1.09 15.70
C GLU A 116 3.89 0.30 14.49
N GLU A 117 4.77 -0.40 13.74
CA GLU A 117 4.37 -1.28 12.63
C GLU A 117 3.35 -2.32 13.11
N SER A 118 3.66 -3.02 14.20
CA SER A 118 2.80 -4.06 14.77
C SER A 118 1.45 -3.51 15.22
N ALA A 119 1.45 -2.33 15.85
CA ALA A 119 0.23 -1.67 16.30
C ALA A 119 -0.66 -1.24 15.12
N LEU A 120 -0.09 -0.68 14.05
CA LEU A 120 -0.84 -0.25 12.87
C LEU A 120 -1.44 -1.44 12.11
N ARG A 121 -0.71 -2.54 12.00
CA ARG A 121 -1.21 -3.77 11.37
C ARG A 121 -2.35 -4.38 12.18
N ALA A 122 -2.18 -4.51 13.49
CA ALA A 122 -3.23 -4.98 14.39
C ALA A 122 -4.48 -4.07 14.35
N GLU A 123 -4.29 -2.75 14.29
CA GLU A 123 -5.40 -1.80 14.11
C GLU A 123 -6.17 -2.07 12.83
N LEU A 124 -5.46 -2.26 11.72
CA LEU A 124 -6.06 -2.50 10.42
C LEU A 124 -6.81 -3.85 10.39
N ASP A 125 -6.22 -4.90 10.96
CA ASP A 125 -6.87 -6.21 11.07
C ASP A 125 -8.18 -6.12 11.87
N ARG A 126 -8.21 -5.33 12.95
CA ARG A 126 -9.44 -5.07 13.71
C ARG A 126 -10.48 -4.33 12.88
N LEU A 127 -10.08 -3.34 12.07
CA LEU A 127 -10.99 -2.60 11.18
C LEU A 127 -11.54 -3.49 10.05
N HIS A 128 -10.74 -4.43 9.56
CA HIS A 128 -11.18 -5.41 8.56
C HIS A 128 -12.18 -6.40 9.13
N ALA A 129 -12.01 -6.79 10.40
CA ALA A 129 -12.93 -7.69 11.10
C ALA A 129 -14.26 -7.03 11.47
N ASP A 130 -14.31 -5.70 11.58
CA ASP A 130 -15.53 -4.94 11.89
C ASP A 130 -16.40 -4.68 10.65
N THR A 131 -16.92 -5.77 10.08
CA THR A 131 -17.79 -5.72 8.89
C THR A 131 -19.12 -5.02 9.17
N ALA A 132 -19.63 -5.11 10.40
CA ALA A 132 -20.86 -4.46 10.82
C ALA A 132 -20.78 -2.93 10.70
N THR A 133 -19.71 -2.30 11.19
CA THR A 133 -19.50 -0.86 11.02
C THR A 133 -19.26 -0.49 9.57
N ALA A 134 -18.50 -1.32 8.83
CA ALA A 134 -18.22 -1.08 7.41
C ALA A 134 -19.50 -1.04 6.55
N GLU A 135 -20.49 -1.88 6.88
CA GLU A 135 -21.81 -1.91 6.22
C GLU A 135 -22.76 -0.81 6.71
N ALA A 136 -22.79 -0.53 8.01
CA ALA A 136 -23.69 0.46 8.59
C ALA A 136 -23.29 1.91 8.28
N ASP A 137 -21.98 2.21 8.26
CA ASP A 137 -21.43 3.54 8.05
C ASP A 137 -20.08 3.45 7.31
N THR A 138 -20.16 3.17 6.00
CA THR A 138 -18.98 3.00 5.14
C THR A 138 -18.09 4.24 5.10
N ASP A 139 -18.64 5.46 5.11
CA ASP A 139 -17.84 6.70 5.10
C ASP A 139 -17.00 6.80 6.36
N ARG A 140 -17.61 6.65 7.53
CA ARG A 140 -16.89 6.73 8.80
C ARG A 140 -15.85 5.63 8.93
N TRP A 141 -16.22 4.39 8.63
CA TRP A 141 -15.29 3.26 8.64
C TRP A 141 -14.08 3.54 7.74
N PHE A 142 -14.33 3.99 6.51
CA PHE A 142 -13.25 4.18 5.54
C PHE A 142 -12.36 5.38 5.89
N ARG A 143 -12.89 6.45 6.52
CA ARG A 143 -12.06 7.53 7.07
C ARG A 143 -11.06 7.03 8.11
N VAL A 144 -11.48 6.09 8.97
CA VAL A 144 -10.58 5.51 9.98
C VAL A 144 -9.51 4.63 9.31
N VAL A 145 -9.89 3.82 8.31
CA VAL A 145 -8.93 3.06 7.49
C VAL A 145 -7.91 3.99 6.84
N LEU A 146 -8.35 5.05 6.15
CA LEU A 146 -7.46 6.02 5.51
C LEU A 146 -6.52 6.70 6.52
N ALA A 147 -6.97 6.95 7.75
CA ALA A 147 -6.12 7.50 8.81
C ALA A 147 -5.01 6.52 9.25
N VAL A 148 -5.31 5.22 9.34
CA VAL A 148 -4.32 4.17 9.61
C VAL A 148 -3.32 4.07 8.46
N LEU A 149 -3.81 4.04 7.22
CA LEU A 149 -2.98 4.03 6.01
C LEU A 149 -2.06 5.26 5.90
N ALA A 150 -2.54 6.44 6.32
CA ALA A 150 -1.72 7.64 6.39
C ALA A 150 -0.62 7.58 7.47
N LYS A 151 -0.89 6.95 8.62
CA LYS A 151 0.14 6.66 9.64
C LYS A 151 1.16 5.67 9.09
N TRP A 152 0.69 4.62 8.43
CA TRP A 152 1.54 3.63 7.77
C TRP A 152 2.52 4.26 6.78
N LYS A 153 2.05 5.09 5.83
CA LYS A 153 2.94 5.76 4.86
C LYS A 153 3.97 6.69 5.51
N ARG A 154 3.67 7.26 6.68
CA ARG A 154 4.67 8.04 7.44
C ARG A 154 5.73 7.13 8.05
N LEU A 155 5.31 6.02 8.66
CA LEU A 155 6.22 5.02 9.21
C LEU A 155 7.11 4.44 8.11
N GLU A 156 6.54 3.98 7.00
CA GLU A 156 7.27 3.46 5.85
C GLU A 156 8.35 4.44 5.36
N GLY A 157 8.02 5.73 5.23
CA GLY A 157 8.99 6.77 4.87
C GLY A 157 10.15 6.89 5.87
N ALA A 158 9.84 6.88 7.17
CA ALA A 158 10.86 6.94 8.22
C ALA A 158 11.76 5.70 8.22
N VAL A 159 11.14 4.50 8.13
CA VAL A 159 11.84 3.22 8.08
C VAL A 159 12.73 3.12 6.85
N ASN A 160 12.28 3.59 5.68
CA ASN A 160 13.09 3.60 4.47
C ASN A 160 14.33 4.49 4.62
N VAL A 161 14.19 5.68 5.20
CA VAL A 161 15.33 6.56 5.51
C VAL A 161 16.30 5.88 6.48
N ASP A 162 15.80 5.33 7.58
CA ASP A 162 16.64 4.72 8.60
C ASP A 162 17.31 3.43 8.14
N SER A 163 16.64 2.64 7.30
CA SER A 163 17.19 1.40 6.75
C SER A 163 18.34 1.66 5.76
N ARG A 164 18.36 2.83 5.11
CA ARG A 164 19.44 3.25 4.22
C ARG A 164 20.66 3.80 4.95
N ARG A 165 20.58 4.06 6.26
CA ARG A 165 21.70 4.62 7.03
C ARG A 165 22.83 3.60 7.17
N PRO A 166 24.10 3.99 6.96
CA PRO A 166 25.23 3.06 7.01
C PRO A 166 25.34 2.24 8.31
N PHE A 167 25.03 2.86 9.45
CA PHE A 167 25.12 2.20 10.76
C PHE A 167 24.01 1.18 11.03
N ASN A 168 22.90 1.21 10.27
CA ASN A 168 21.79 0.27 10.41
C ASN A 168 21.93 -0.96 9.49
N ARG A 169 22.90 -0.96 8.55
CA ARG A 169 23.03 -2.00 7.51
C ARG A 169 23.05 -3.43 8.04
N ALA A 170 23.85 -3.69 9.08
CA ALA A 170 23.94 -5.02 9.68
C ALA A 170 22.59 -5.49 10.25
N ARG A 171 21.90 -4.60 10.96
CA ARG A 171 20.58 -4.89 11.54
C ARG A 171 19.52 -5.10 10.46
N VAL A 172 19.54 -4.29 9.41
CA VAL A 172 18.63 -4.43 8.26
C VAL A 172 18.87 -5.77 7.57
N ALA A 173 20.13 -6.18 7.35
CA ALA A 173 20.45 -7.49 6.80
C ALA A 173 19.93 -8.64 7.69
N GLU A 174 20.09 -8.55 9.02
CA GLU A 174 19.55 -9.54 9.96
C GLU A 174 18.04 -9.72 9.90
N LEU A 175 17.31 -8.63 9.69
CA LEU A 175 15.85 -8.64 9.68
C LEU A 175 15.27 -9.08 8.34
N HIS A 176 15.90 -8.68 7.23
CA HIS A 176 15.36 -8.88 5.89
C HIS A 176 15.90 -10.15 5.23
N LEU A 177 17.07 -10.65 5.63
CA LEU A 177 17.76 -11.74 4.94
C LEU A 177 17.86 -13.02 5.77
N LYS A 178 17.64 -14.16 5.11
CA LYS A 178 17.77 -15.48 5.73
C LYS A 178 18.33 -16.52 4.76
N CYS A 179 19.40 -17.20 5.16
CA CYS A 179 19.87 -18.37 4.43
C CYS A 179 18.95 -19.57 4.67
N ILE A 180 18.50 -20.22 3.61
CA ILE A 180 17.61 -21.39 3.70
C ILE A 180 18.26 -22.60 4.37
N ALA A 181 19.58 -22.66 4.40
CA ALA A 181 20.33 -23.80 4.96
C ALA A 181 20.70 -23.60 6.43
N CYS A 182 21.25 -22.44 6.79
CA CYS A 182 21.78 -22.21 8.15
C CYS A 182 21.04 -21.11 8.93
N GLY A 183 20.10 -20.40 8.30
CA GLY A 183 19.41 -19.27 8.92
C GLY A 183 20.28 -18.04 9.17
N GLY A 184 21.50 -17.96 8.64
CA GLY A 184 22.36 -16.77 8.73
C GLY A 184 21.89 -15.63 7.81
N SER A 185 22.25 -14.40 8.16
CA SER A 185 21.92 -13.17 7.40
C SER A 185 23.11 -12.56 6.64
N SER A 186 24.31 -13.12 6.81
CA SER A 186 25.51 -12.73 6.04
C SER A 186 25.43 -13.31 4.63
N ILE A 187 24.79 -12.57 3.72
CA ILE A 187 24.50 -12.98 2.35
C ILE A 187 25.07 -11.95 1.38
N ARG A 188 25.81 -12.43 0.37
CA ARG A 188 26.32 -11.63 -0.73
C ARG A 188 25.46 -11.84 -1.97
N PHE A 189 25.01 -10.75 -2.57
CA PHE A 189 24.22 -10.75 -3.80
C PHE A 189 25.08 -10.59 -5.05
N THR A 190 24.60 -11.10 -6.18
CA THR A 190 25.20 -10.96 -7.50
C THR A 190 24.13 -10.51 -8.51
N VAL A 191 24.55 -9.87 -9.60
CA VAL A 191 23.66 -9.31 -10.64
C VAL A 191 22.75 -10.31 -11.37
N ARG A 192 22.90 -11.63 -11.15
CA ARG A 192 22.11 -12.69 -11.81
C ARG A 192 21.04 -13.29 -10.89
N GLU A 193 20.46 -12.49 -10.00
CA GLU A 193 19.47 -12.96 -9.01
C GLU A 193 19.96 -14.12 -8.12
N TRP A 194 21.28 -14.26 -7.99
CA TRP A 194 21.94 -15.28 -7.18
C TRP A 194 22.57 -14.68 -5.93
N ALA A 195 22.45 -15.38 -4.82
CA ALA A 195 22.93 -15.01 -3.50
C ALA A 195 23.74 -16.15 -2.88
N VAL A 196 24.82 -15.81 -2.16
CA VAL A 196 25.68 -16.78 -1.48
C VAL A 196 25.81 -16.42 -0.01
N CYS A 197 25.44 -17.35 0.87
CA CYS A 197 25.62 -17.21 2.30
C CYS A 197 27.06 -17.54 2.73
N ALA A 198 27.52 -16.97 3.84
CA ALA A 198 28.80 -17.29 4.47
C ALA A 198 29.00 -18.78 4.78
N CYS A 199 27.93 -19.59 4.91
CA CYS A 199 28.02 -21.04 5.07
C CYS A 199 28.35 -21.80 3.76
N GLY A 200 28.47 -21.09 2.63
CA GLY A 200 28.75 -21.64 1.31
C GLY A 200 27.52 -22.02 0.50
N LYS A 201 26.30 -21.94 1.07
CA LYS A 201 25.06 -22.22 0.33
C LYS A 201 24.77 -21.09 -0.66
N GLY A 202 24.58 -21.46 -1.93
CA GLY A 202 23.99 -20.59 -2.95
C GLY A 202 22.46 -20.77 -3.02
N GLN A 203 21.75 -19.68 -3.26
CA GLN A 203 20.28 -19.59 -3.30
C GLN A 203 19.84 -18.38 -4.15
N THR A 204 18.57 -18.32 -4.55
CA THR A 204 18.06 -17.15 -5.28
C THR A 204 17.89 -15.94 -4.36
N TRP A 205 17.75 -14.74 -4.92
CA TRP A 205 17.40 -13.54 -4.14
C TRP A 205 16.07 -13.72 -3.40
N ALA A 206 15.07 -14.30 -4.07
CA ALA A 206 13.77 -14.59 -3.48
C ALA A 206 13.89 -15.53 -2.29
N ASP A 207 14.69 -16.59 -2.39
CA ASP A 207 14.93 -17.52 -1.27
C ASP A 207 15.69 -16.87 -0.10
N ALA A 208 16.47 -15.82 -0.38
CA ALA A 208 17.26 -15.10 0.60
C ALA A 208 16.50 -14.01 1.33
N THR A 209 15.42 -13.50 0.75
CA THR A 209 14.65 -12.38 1.29
C THR A 209 13.44 -12.90 2.06
N THR A 210 13.16 -12.26 3.19
CA THR A 210 12.01 -12.58 4.05
C THR A 210 11.02 -11.44 4.18
N CYS A 211 11.35 -10.29 3.56
CA CYS A 211 10.45 -9.17 3.38
C CYS A 211 9.48 -9.44 2.22
N ASP A 212 8.39 -8.68 2.17
CA ASP A 212 7.47 -8.66 1.02
C ASP A 212 7.97 -7.75 -0.11
N CYS A 213 9.17 -7.19 0.05
CA CYS A 213 9.81 -6.36 -0.95
C CYS A 213 10.34 -7.24 -2.09
N LEU A 214 10.04 -6.89 -3.35
CA LEU A 214 10.28 -7.70 -4.56
C LEU A 214 11.78 -7.86 -4.93
N GLY A 215 12.65 -8.13 -3.95
CA GLY A 215 14.10 -8.29 -4.07
C GLY A 215 14.82 -6.98 -4.40
N TYR A 216 14.52 -6.38 -5.56
CA TYR A 216 15.20 -5.20 -6.08
C TYR A 216 15.04 -3.93 -5.24
N GLU A 217 13.94 -3.83 -4.49
CA GLU A 217 13.66 -2.70 -3.61
C GLU A 217 14.04 -2.97 -2.15
N CYS A 218 14.62 -4.15 -1.87
CA CYS A 218 14.96 -4.53 -0.51
C CYS A 218 16.07 -3.64 0.05
N PRO A 219 15.87 -2.98 1.21
CA PRO A 219 16.90 -2.11 1.79
C PRO A 219 18.16 -2.89 2.23
N ALA A 220 18.05 -4.21 2.42
CA ALA A 220 19.19 -5.08 2.72
C ALA A 220 20.00 -5.47 1.48
N ILE A 221 19.40 -5.38 0.29
CA ILE A 221 20.11 -5.56 -0.98
C ILE A 221 20.70 -4.20 -1.31
N GLN A 222 21.97 -4.01 -0.97
CA GLN A 222 22.66 -2.77 -1.28
C GLN A 222 22.58 -2.50 -2.78
N ALA A 223 22.14 -1.30 -3.16
CA ALA A 223 22.49 -0.73 -4.44
C ALA A 223 24.01 -0.45 -4.40
N ASP A 224 24.80 -1.49 -4.67
CA ASP A 224 26.24 -1.39 -4.90
C ASP A 224 26.46 -0.66 -6.23
N THR A 225 26.27 0.66 -6.24
CA THR A 225 26.65 1.53 -7.37
C THR A 225 28.06 2.11 -7.21
N ALA A 226 28.87 1.53 -6.34
CA ALA A 226 30.30 1.84 -6.22
C ALA A 226 31.15 0.66 -6.73
N ASN A 227 31.01 0.36 -8.02
CA ASN A 227 32.01 -0.31 -8.85
C ASN A 227 32.02 0.34 -10.23
#